data_AF-A0A2W6CTN3-F1
#
_entry.id   AF-A0A2W6CTN3-F1
#
_cell.length_a   1.000
_cell.length_b   1.000
_cell.length_c   1.000
_cell.angle_alpha   90.00
_cell.angle_beta   90.00
_cell.angle_gamma   90.00
#
_symmetry.space_group_name_H-M   'P 1'
#
loop_
_entity.id
_entity.type
_entity.pdbx_description
1 polymer ?
#
loop_
_entity_poly.entity_id
_entity_poly.type
_entity_poly.pdbx_seq_one_letter_code
_entity_poly.pdbx_strand_id
1 'polypeptide(L)' 'MPRPKEFTVSLTARDRVKLKKVVSAGRHPARMITRARVLLALDETQGPASDRRVVA' A
#
# COMPACT_ATOMS: atom_id res chain seq x y z
N MET A 1 4.34 -19.97 -18.02
CA MET A 1 4.46 -18.71 -17.27
C MET A 1 4.00 -18.96 -15.84
N PRO A 2 4.84 -18.80 -14.80
CA PRO A 2 4.37 -18.86 -13.42
C PRO A 2 3.36 -17.74 -13.19
N ARG A 3 2.23 -18.05 -12.56
CA ARG A 3 1.25 -17.02 -12.19
C ARG A 3 1.88 -16.07 -11.16
N PRO A 4 1.73 -14.75 -11.30
CA PRO A 4 2.17 -13.81 -10.28
C PRO A 4 1.51 -14.14 -8.94
N LYS A 5 2.25 -14.06 -7.84
CA LYS A 5 1.66 -14.24 -6.50
C LYS A 5 0.81 -13.01 -6.18
N GLU A 6 -0.48 -13.24 -5.98
CA GLU A 6 -1.43 -12.20 -5.58
C GLU A 6 -1.52 -12.19 -4.06
N PHE A 7 -1.35 -11.01 -3.46
CA PHE A 7 -1.46 -10.81 -2.01
C PHE A 7 -2.52 -9.76 -1.72
N THR A 8 -3.51 -10.13 -0.91
CA THR A 8 -4.45 -9.17 -0.31
C THR A 8 -3.72 -8.31 0.72
N VAL A 9 -3.92 -7.00 0.66
CA VAL A 9 -3.33 -6.05 1.62
C VAL A 9 -4.38 -5.70 2.67
N SER A 10 -4.10 -6.06 3.92
CA SER A 10 -4.89 -5.65 5.08
C SER A 10 -3.97 -4.96 6.08
N LEU A 11 -4.17 -3.66 6.30
CA LEU A 11 -3.34 -2.89 7.23
C LEU A 11 -4.00 -2.77 8.60
N THR A 12 -3.18 -2.89 9.65
CA THR A 12 -3.62 -2.50 10.99
C THR A 12 -3.78 -0.98 11.06
N ALA A 13 -4.58 -0.49 12.01
CA ALA A 13 -4.75 0.95 12.23
C ALA A 13 -3.39 1.65 12.49
N ARG A 14 -2.48 0.98 13.22
CA ARG A 14 -1.14 1.51 13.51
C ARG A 14 -0.30 1.64 12.24
N ASP A 15 -0.33 0.65 11.36
CA ASP A 15 0.43 0.68 10.11
C ASP A 15 -0.12 1.73 9.15
N ARG A 16 -1.45 1.88 9.12
CA ARG A 16 -2.11 2.92 8.33
C ARG A 16 -1.65 4.32 8.74
N VAL A 17 -1.58 4.60 10.04
CA VAL A 17 -1.08 5.88 10.56
C VAL A 17 0.40 6.09 10.19
N LYS A 18 1.24 5.06 10.33
CA LYS A 18 2.66 5.13 9.96
C LYS A 18 2.84 5.43 8.46
N LEU A 19 2.12 4.73 7.59
CA LEU A 19 2.21 4.93 6.14
C LEU A 19 1.70 6.31 5.73
N LYS A 20 0.60 6.80 6.32
CA LYS A 20 0.13 8.18 6.10
C LYS A 20 1.20 9.20 6.48
N LYS A 21 1.90 9.00 7.60
CA LYS A 21 3.01 9.86 8.03
C LYS A 21 4.19 9.84 7.05
N VAL A 22 4.53 8.67 6.50
CA VAL A 22 5.58 8.54 5.47
C VAL A 22 5.21 9.33 4.22
N VAL A 23 3.95 9.24 3.77
CA VAL A 23 3.48 9.97 2.58
C VAL A 23 3.40 11.48 2.83
N SER A 24 2.92 11.90 4.00
CA SER A 24 2.74 13.33 4.31
C SER A 24 4.04 14.06 4.64
N ALA A 25 5.04 13.36 5.20
CA ALA A 25 6.30 13.99 5.59
C ALA A 25 7.16 14.42 4.40
N GLY A 26 7.03 13.79 3.23
CA GLY A 26 7.73 14.16 1.99
C GLY A 26 9.26 13.99 2.00
N ARG A 27 9.89 13.74 3.16
CA ARG A 27 11.35 13.63 3.35
C ARG A 27 11.92 12.22 3.11
N HIS A 28 11.07 11.25 2.81
CA HIS A 28 11.49 9.88 2.54
C HIS A 28 11.89 9.71 1.07
N PRO A 29 12.76 8.74 0.73
CA PRO A 29 13.10 8.47 -0.66
C PRO A 29 11.85 8.23 -1.51
N ALA A 30 11.85 8.72 -2.76
CA ALA A 30 10.68 8.65 -3.64
C ALA A 30 10.10 7.22 -3.76
N ARG A 31 10.97 6.19 -3.88
CA ARG A 31 10.55 4.78 -3.93
C ARG A 31 9.76 4.35 -2.69
N MET A 32 10.13 4.85 -1.52
CA MET A 32 9.45 4.53 -0.25
C MET A 32 8.08 5.20 -0.19
N ILE A 33 7.98 6.48 -0.61
CA ILE A 33 6.71 7.20 -0.67
C ILE A 33 5.75 6.51 -1.65
N THR A 34 6.25 6.12 -2.83
CA THR A 34 5.44 5.39 -3.83
C THR A 34 4.94 4.07 -3.27
N ARG A 35 5.80 3.26 -2.64
CA ARG A 35 5.37 2.00 -2.01
C ARG A 35 4.34 2.21 -0.91
N ALA A 36 4.51 3.23 -0.07
CA ALA A 36 3.55 3.57 0.97
C ALA A 36 2.18 3.97 0.40
N ARG A 37 2.16 4.74 -0.71
CA ARG A 37 0.92 5.07 -1.43
C ARG A 37 0.23 3.84 -2.00
N VAL A 38 0.99 2.92 -2.60
CA VAL A 38 0.46 1.66 -3.14
C VAL A 38 -0.20 0.83 -2.03
N LEU A 39 0.50 0.62 -0.90
CA LEU A 39 -0.06 -0.13 0.23
C LEU A 39 -1.33 0.51 0.80
N LEU A 40 -1.38 1.84 0.91
CA LEU A 40 -2.57 2.56 1.36
C LEU A 40 -3.74 2.46 0.38
N ALA A 41 -3.48 2.43 -0.93
CA ALA A 41 -4.52 2.34 -1.96
C ALA A 41 -5.13 0.92 -2.07
N LEU A 42 -4.38 -0.10 -1.69
CA LEU A 42 -4.81 -1.50 -1.72
C LEU A 42 -5.39 -1.99 -0.39
N ASP A 43 -5.36 -1.17 0.66
CA ASP A 43 -5.88 -1.54 1.97
C ASP A 43 -7.40 -1.77 1.89
N GLU A 44 -7.81 -3.03 1.79
CA GLU A 44 -9.22 -3.46 1.67
C GLU A 44 -10.05 -3.13 2.92
N THR A 45 -9.38 -2.78 4.03
CA THR A 45 -10.04 -2.43 5.29
C THR A 45 -10.65 -1.01 5.30
N GLN A 46 -10.45 -0.21 4.25
CA GLN A 46 -10.97 1.16 4.10
C GLN A 46 -12.13 1.28 3.09
N GLY A 47 -12.54 0.18 2.45
CA GLY A 47 -13.55 0.19 1.37
C GLY A 47 -13.12 -0.73 0.22
N PRO A 48 -13.91 -0.83 -0.87
CA PRO A 48 -13.53 -1.66 -2.02
C PRO A 48 -12.21 -1.17 -2.60
N ALA A 49 -11.14 -1.95 -2.41
CA ALA A 49 -9.85 -1.69 -3.05
C ALA A 49 -10.03 -1.76 -4.56
N SER A 50 -9.35 -0.89 -5.32
CA SER A 50 -9.41 -0.95 -6.78
C SER A 50 -8.91 -2.32 -7.25
N ASP A 51 -9.54 -2.90 -8.27
CA ASP A 51 -9.24 -4.22 -8.84
C ASP A 51 -7.84 -4.33 -9.49
N ARG A 52 -7.00 -3.31 -9.30
CA ARG A 52 -5.63 -3.25 -9.79
C ARG A 52 -4.74 -4.15 -8.92
N ARG A 53 -4.64 -5.41 -9.33
CA ARG A 53 -3.75 -6.42 -8.76
C ARG A 53 -2.31 -5.91 -8.73
N VAL A 54 -1.71 -5.90 -7.55
CA VAL A 54 -0.27 -5.62 -7.40
C VAL A 54 0.51 -6.90 -7.51
N VAL A 55 1.34 -6.95 -8.56
CA VAL A 55 2.33 -7.98 -8.80
C VAL A 55 3.61 -7.58 -8.07
N ALA A 56 4.05 -8.44 -7.14
CA ALA A 56 5.33 -8.32 -6.44
C ALA A 56 6.50 -8.85 -7.28
#